data_AF-A0A482WWJ5-F1
#
_entry.id   AF-A0A482WWJ5-F1
#
_cell.length_a   1.000
_cell.length_b   1.000
_cell.length_c   1.000
_cell.angle_alpha   90.00
_cell.angle_beta   90.00
_cell.angle_gamma   90.00
#
_symmetry.space_group_name_H-M   'P 1'
#
loop_
_entity.id
_entity.type
_entity.pdbx_description
1 polymer ?
#
loop_
_entity_poly.entity_id
_entity_poly.type
_entity_poly.pdbx_seq_one_letter_code
_entity_poly.pdbx_strand_id
1 'polypeptide(L)'
;MSFQFSSDSNMKWRVNIVISSRDLSRVLEPVVCLEIELDSGDTKYIEVPISKFHLLRQNVAVALDQLELCKKRLDSFNQTIPS
;
A
#
# COMPACT_ATOMS: atom_id res chain seq x y z
N MET A 1 -3.99 7.71 -17.68
CA MET A 1 -3.96 6.35 -17.13
C MET A 1 -4.54 6.43 -15.72
N SER A 2 -5.84 6.19 -15.58
CA SER A 2 -6.57 6.23 -14.33
C SER A 2 -6.53 4.85 -13.68
N PHE A 3 -6.03 4.76 -12.45
CA PHE A 3 -6.13 3.56 -11.64
C PHE A 3 -7.51 3.56 -10.98
N GLN A 4 -8.48 2.89 -11.60
CA GLN A 4 -9.69 2.45 -10.91
C GLN A 4 -9.33 1.17 -10.16
N PHE A 5 -9.58 1.14 -8.85
CA PHE A 5 -9.47 -0.08 -8.06
C PHE A 5 -10.87 -0.66 -7.94
N SER A 6 -11.12 -1.81 -8.57
CA SER A 6 -12.34 -2.58 -8.32
C SER A 6 -12.32 -3.11 -6.88
N SER A 7 -13.48 -3.15 -6.21
CA SER A 7 -13.60 -3.55 -4.79
C SER A 7 -13.10 -4.96 -4.48
N ASP A 8 -12.90 -5.80 -5.50
CA ASP A 8 -12.57 -7.22 -5.39
C ASP A 8 -11.14 -7.57 -5.85
N SER A 9 -10.21 -6.60 -5.92
CA SER A 9 -8.82 -6.93 -6.29
C SER A 9 -8.14 -7.77 -5.19
N ASN A 10 -7.80 -9.02 -5.51
CA ASN A 10 -7.03 -9.89 -4.63
C ASN A 10 -5.56 -9.44 -4.59
N MET A 11 -5.12 -8.93 -3.44
CA MET A 11 -3.71 -8.62 -3.18
C MET A 11 -3.11 -9.62 -2.20
N LYS A 12 -2.02 -10.29 -2.60
CA LYS A 12 -1.22 -11.16 -1.73
C LYS A 12 0.14 -10.51 -1.47
N TRP A 13 0.69 -10.71 -0.28
CA TRP A 13 2.00 -10.18 0.07
C TRP A 13 2.81 -11.16 0.93
N ARG A 14 4.14 -11.10 0.81
CA ARG A 14 5.09 -11.84 1.65
C ARG A 14 6.37 -11.04 1.86
N VAL A 15 7.14 -11.38 2.90
CA VAL A 15 8.46 -10.78 3.16
C VAL A 15 9.53 -11.84 2.96
N ASN A 16 10.47 -11.58 2.07
CA ASN A 16 11.62 -12.45 1.83
C ASN A 16 12.80 -11.96 2.66
N ILE A 17 13.40 -12.86 3.43
CA ILE A 17 14.60 -12.62 4.23
C ILE A 17 15.63 -13.68 3.82
N VAL A 18 16.78 -13.27 3.31
CA VAL A 18 17.87 -14.18 2.96
C VAL A 18 18.93 -14.11 4.06
N ILE A 19 19.17 -15.23 4.74
CA ILE A 19 20.14 -15.35 5.83
C ILE A 19 21.37 -16.07 5.29
N SER A 20 22.53 -15.41 5.27
CA SER A 20 23.80 -16.05 4.87
C SER A 20 24.53 -16.61 6.09
N SER A 21 24.93 -17.89 6.03
CA SER A 21 25.47 -18.63 7.18
C SER A 21 26.99 -18.88 7.12
N ARG A 22 27.72 -18.40 6.11
CA ARG A 22 29.17 -18.67 5.96
C ARG A 22 30.11 -17.47 6.02
N ASP A 23 29.60 -16.24 5.97
CA ASP A 23 30.39 -15.03 6.23
C ASP A 23 29.59 -14.07 7.12
N LEU A 24 30.08 -13.90 8.36
CA LEU A 24 29.40 -13.28 9.51
C LEU A 24 29.22 -11.75 9.40
N SER A 25 28.72 -11.19 8.29
CA SER A 25 28.48 -9.72 8.23
C SER A 25 27.44 -9.20 7.24
N ARG A 26 26.83 -10.01 6.36
CA ARG A 26 25.78 -9.52 5.46
C ARG A 26 24.44 -10.18 5.74
N VAL A 27 23.65 -9.52 6.60
CA VAL A 27 22.18 -9.65 6.56
C VAL A 27 21.75 -8.99 5.26
N LEU A 28 21.19 -9.77 4.33
CA LEU A 28 20.59 -9.21 3.12
C LEU A 28 19.33 -8.43 3.53
N GLU A 29 19.18 -7.20 3.03
CA GLU A 29 18.03 -6.36 3.38
C GLU A 29 16.72 -7.09 3.02
N PRO A 30 15.74 -7.11 3.94
CA PRO A 30 14.46 -7.76 3.67
C PRO A 30 13.72 -7.05 2.54
N VAL A 31 13.05 -7.83 1.71
CA VAL A 31 12.27 -7.34 0.56
C VAL A 31 10.83 -7.81 0.71
N VAL A 32 9.88 -6.88 0.54
CA VAL A 32 8.45 -7.17 0.50
C VAL A 32 8.08 -7.52 -0.94
N CYS A 33 7.54 -8.70 -1.16
CA CYS A 33 7.00 -9.12 -2.45
C CYS A 33 5.47 -8.96 -2.42
N LEU A 34 4.94 -8.23 -3.39
CA LEU A 34 3.51 -8.00 -3.60
C LEU A 34 3.08 -8.69 -4.89
N GLU A 35 1.93 -9.36 -4.84
CA GLU A 35 1.23 -9.92 -5.99
C GLU A 35 -0.13 -9.23 -6.06
N ILE A 36 -0.38 -8.54 -7.16
CA ILE A 36 -1.59 -7.74 -7.36
C ILE A 36 -2.26 -8.23 -8.63
N GLU A 37 -3.48 -8.73 -8.50
CA GLU A 37 -4.36 -8.98 -9.62
C GLU A 37 -5.00 -7.66 -10.06
N LEU A 38 -4.70 -7.25 -11.28
CA LEU A 38 -5.29 -6.07 -11.89
C LEU A 38 -6.65 -6.40 -12.47
N ASP A 39 -7.48 -5.38 -12.59
CA ASP A 39 -8.83 -5.49 -13.19
C ASP A 39 -8.81 -5.94 -14.66
N SER A 40 -7.64 -5.89 -15.33
CA SER A 40 -7.43 -6.49 -16.66
C SER A 40 -7.31 -8.02 -16.65
N GLY A 41 -7.27 -8.65 -15.47
CA GLY A 41 -6.94 -10.06 -15.28
C GLY A 41 -5.43 -10.33 -15.21
N ASP A 42 -4.59 -9.30 -15.35
CA ASP A 42 -3.14 -9.45 -15.28
C ASP A 42 -2.64 -9.47 -13.84
N THR A 43 -1.78 -10.43 -13.50
CA THR A 43 -1.09 -10.46 -12.20
C THR A 43 0.26 -9.77 -12.30
N LYS A 44 0.51 -8.78 -11.43
CA LYS A 44 1.80 -8.10 -11.30
C LYS A 44 2.52 -8.49 -10.02
N TYR A 45 3.80 -8.82 -10.16
CA TYR A 45 4.72 -9.06 -9.05
C TYR A 45 5.62 -7.85 -8.86
N ILE A 46 5.67 -7.34 -7.64
CA ILE A 46 6.46 -6.17 -7.28
C ILE A 46 7.33 -6.51 -6.08
N GLU A 47 8.62 -6.25 -6.22
CA GLU A 47 9.58 -6.35 -5.12
C GLU A 47 9.88 -4.96 -4.59
N VAL A 48 9.63 -4.76 -3.30
CA VAL A 48 9.76 -3.48 -2.62
C VAL A 48 10.79 -3.61 -1.50
N PRO A 49 11.94 -2.91 -1.59
CA PRO A 49 12.87 -2.83 -0.48
C PRO A 49 12.19 -2.29 0.77
N ILE A 50 12.58 -2.77 1.96
CA ILE A 50 11.93 -2.41 3.22
C ILE A 50 11.89 -0.89 3.47
N SER A 51 12.94 -0.16 3.07
CA SER A 51 13.03 1.30 3.17
C SER A 51 11.92 2.01 2.37
N LYS A 52 11.64 1.52 1.15
CA LYS A 52 10.55 2.03 0.30
C LYS A 52 9.18 1.60 0.81
N PHE A 53 9.07 0.42 1.39
CA PHE A 53 7.83 -0.04 2.01
C PHE A 53 7.43 0.83 3.22
N HIS A 54 8.38 1.21 4.06
CA HIS A 54 8.12 2.13 5.17
C HIS A 54 7.63 3.50 4.69
N LEU A 55 8.23 4.03 3.62
CA LEU A 55 7.77 5.27 3.00
C LEU A 55 6.34 5.13 2.45
N LEU A 56 6.05 4.04 1.75
CA LEU A 56 4.70 3.76 1.25
C LEU A 56 3.68 3.71 2.41
N ARG A 57 3.99 3.00 3.49
CA ARG A 57 3.15 2.92 4.69
C ARG A 57 2.86 4.30 5.27
N GLN A 58 3.89 5.13 5.40
CA GLN A 58 3.72 6.50 5.92
C GLN A 58 2.83 7.33 4.98
N ASN A 59 3.07 7.27 3.67
CA ASN A 59 2.28 8.03 2.70
C ASN A 59 0.81 7.59 2.67
N VAL A 60 0.54 6.29 2.78
CA VAL A 60 -0.83 5.77 2.89
C VAL A 60 -1.51 6.28 4.17
N ALA A 61 -0.82 6.27 5.31
CA ALA A 61 -1.37 6.79 6.56
C ALA A 61 -1.74 8.28 6.45
N VAL A 62 -0.86 9.09 5.85
CA VAL A 62 -1.12 10.51 5.59
C VAL A 62 -2.32 10.70 4.65
N ALA A 63 -2.41 9.92 3.58
CA ALA A 63 -3.52 9.99 2.65
C ALA A 63 -4.87 9.62 3.31
N LEU A 64 -4.88 8.62 4.19
CA LEU A 64 -6.07 8.21 4.94
C LEU A 64 -6.51 9.29 5.94
N ASP A 65 -5.57 9.91 6.64
CA ASP A 65 -5.87 11.03 7.55
C ASP A 65 -6.47 12.23 6.78
N GLN A 66 -5.88 12.57 5.63
CA GLN A 66 -6.42 13.61 4.74
C GLN A 66 -7.82 13.25 4.23
N LEU A 67 -8.06 12.00 3.86
CA LEU A 67 -9.37 11.52 3.42
C LEU A 67 -10.40 11.64 4.54
N GLU A 68 -10.04 11.29 5.77
CA GLU A 68 -10.90 11.42 6.94
C GLU A 68 -11.25 12.89 7.22
N LEU A 69 -10.26 13.79 7.12
CA LEU A 69 -10.48 15.24 7.26
C LEU A 69 -11.41 15.78 6.17
N CYS A 70 -11.21 15.35 4.92
CA CYS A 70 -12.10 15.70 3.81
C CYS A 70 -13.53 15.20 4.05
N LYS A 71 -13.69 13.96 4.53
CA LYS A 71 -14.99 13.38 4.85
C LYS A 71 -15.69 14.17 5.96
N LYS A 72 -15.01 14.47 7.07
CA LYS A 72 -15.56 15.28 8.18
C LYS A 72 -16.05 16.66 7.71
N ARG A 73 -15.30 17.31 6.81
CA ARG A 73 -15.71 18.59 6.21
C ARG A 73 -16.97 18.44 5.36
N LEU A 74 -17.03 17.41 4.51
CA LEU A 74 -18.20 17.14 3.69
C LEU A 74 -19.46 16.86 4.54
N ASP A 75 -19.31 16.08 5.61
CA ASP A 75 -20.40 15.76 6.53
C ASP A 75 -20.94 17.04 7.22
N SER A 76 -20.04 17.94 7.66
CA SER A 76 -20.43 19.23 8.22
C SER A 76 -21.13 20.14 7.21
N PHE A 77 -20.71 20.12 5.95
CA PHE A 77 -21.34 20.89 4.88
C PHE A 77 -22.75 20.38 4.56
N ASN A 78 -22.92 19.06 4.41
CA ASN A 78 -24.21 18.44 4.15
C ASN A 78 -25.23 18.64 5.29
N GLN A 79 -24.76 18.84 6.52
CA GLN A 79 -25.62 19.16 7.67
C GLN A 79 -26.11 20.63 7.69
N THR A 80 -25.49 21.52 6.91
CA THR A 80 -25.79 22.98 6.93
C THR A 80 -26.84 23.38 5.87
N ILE A 81 -27.24 22.47 4.97
CA ILE A 81 -28.30 22.70 3.98
C ILE A 81 -29.52 21.87 4.38
N PRO A 82 -30.52 22.44 5.08
CA PRO A 82 -31.80 21.78 5.25
C PRO A 82 -32.54 21.76 3.92
N SER A 83 -33.16 20.62 3.61
CA SER A 83 -34.10 20.41 2.50
C SER A 83 -35.22 21.43 2.46
#